data_AF-A0A921AWM4-F1
#
_entry.id   AF-A0A921AWM4-F1
#
_cell.length_a   1.000
_cell.length_b   1.000
_cell.length_c   1.000
_cell.angle_alpha   90.00
_cell.angle_beta   90.00
_cell.angle_gamma   90.00
#
_symmetry.space_group_name_H-M   'P 1'
#
loop_
_entity.id
_entity.type
_entity.pdbx_description
1 polymer ?
#
loop_
_entity_poly.entity_id
_entity_poly.type
_entity_poly.pdbx_seq_one_letter_code
_entity_poly.pdbx_strand_id
1 'polypeptide(L)'
;MLTLQGKASGSFSSLVGEVTFTGRPFHARSRAILVCKELTRSALGYKGCITSGRRGTWFHPHHIYEVENTGRLHEGDIVAMDGAGHIEVL
;
A
#
# COMPACT_ATOMS: atom_id res chain seq x y z
N MET A 1 6.62 -8.55 16.22
CA MET A 1 6.15 -7.43 15.40
C MET A 1 6.45 -7.76 13.95
N LEU A 2 5.46 -7.66 13.05
CA LEU A 2 5.67 -7.99 11.64
C LEU A 2 6.16 -6.74 10.89
N THR A 3 7.28 -6.89 10.20
CA THR A 3 7.85 -5.85 9.35
C THR A 3 8.04 -6.37 7.93
N LEU A 4 7.72 -5.54 6.95
CA LEU A 4 7.95 -5.80 5.53
C LEU A 4 8.75 -4.64 4.93
N GLN A 5 9.39 -4.89 3.81
CA GLN A 5 10.22 -3.91 3.12
C GLN A 5 9.90 -3.91 1.63
N GLY A 6 9.92 -2.72 1.03
CA GLY A 6 10.00 -2.55 -0.41
C GLY A 6 10.65 -1.22 -0.76
N LYS A 7 10.19 -0.60 -1.84
CA LYS A 7 10.66 0.71 -2.31
C LYS A 7 9.52 1.71 -2.28
N ALA A 8 9.73 2.84 -1.62
CA ALA A 8 8.74 3.90 -1.57
C ALA A 8 8.61 4.64 -2.92
N SER A 9 7.39 5.06 -3.24
CA SER A 9 7.10 5.85 -4.45
C SER A 9 7.55 7.30 -4.30
N GLY A 10 8.47 7.79 -5.14
CA GLY A 10 8.74 9.23 -5.32
C GLY A 10 8.86 10.03 -4.01
N SER A 11 8.18 11.18 -3.92
CA SER A 11 8.08 12.00 -2.70
C SER A 11 7.09 11.40 -1.70
N PHE A 12 7.39 10.22 -1.17
CA PHE A 12 6.51 9.48 -0.27
C PHE A 12 6.36 10.19 1.09
N SER A 13 5.13 10.51 1.49
CA SER A 13 4.84 10.97 2.85
C SER A 13 4.43 9.80 3.74
N SER A 14 5.03 9.70 4.93
CA SER A 14 4.67 8.65 5.89
C SER A 14 3.17 8.65 6.20
N LEU A 15 2.59 7.46 6.31
CA LEU A 15 1.16 7.29 6.50
C LEU A 15 0.84 6.02 7.29
N VAL A 16 -0.29 6.06 7.99
CA VAL A 16 -0.85 4.92 8.73
C VAL A 16 -2.22 4.60 8.18
N GLY A 17 -2.57 3.32 8.02
CA GLY A 17 -3.92 2.95 7.62
C GLY A 17 -4.21 1.46 7.79
N GLU A 18 -5.49 1.14 7.73
CA GLU A 18 -6.01 -0.22 7.79
C GLU A 18 -5.82 -0.93 6.44
N VAL A 19 -5.32 -2.16 6.46
CA VAL A 19 -5.10 -3.00 5.29
C VAL A 19 -6.41 -3.53 4.76
N THR A 20 -6.55 -3.47 3.44
CA THR A 20 -7.60 -4.18 2.71
C THR A 20 -7.05 -4.83 1.45
N PHE A 21 -7.56 -6.02 1.14
CA PHE A 21 -7.34 -6.74 -0.11
C PHE A 21 -8.51 -6.54 -1.07
N THR A 22 -9.63 -6.00 -0.58
CA THR A 22 -10.85 -5.82 -1.37
C THR A 22 -10.78 -4.52 -2.17
N GLY A 23 -10.61 -4.67 -3.48
CA GLY A 23 -10.68 -3.56 -4.44
C GLY A 23 -12.08 -2.95 -4.50
N ARG A 24 -12.16 -1.63 -4.28
CA ARG A 24 -13.36 -0.82 -4.45
C ARG A 24 -13.25 -0.03 -5.76
N PRO A 25 -14.39 0.40 -6.33
CA PRO A 25 -14.38 1.30 -7.47
C PRO A 25 -13.60 2.58 -7.13
N PHE A 26 -12.80 3.10 -8.06
CA PHE A 26 -11.89 4.24 -7.78
C PHE A 26 -12.61 5.52 -7.32
N HIS A 27 -13.89 5.70 -7.69
CA HIS A 27 -14.71 6.83 -7.26
C HIS A 27 -15.20 6.69 -5.81
N ALA A 28 -15.16 5.49 -5.25
CA ALA A 28 -15.48 5.21 -3.85
C ALA A 28 -14.21 5.32 -2.99
N ARG A 29 -13.79 6.56 -2.72
CA ARG A 29 -12.57 6.86 -1.94
C ARG A 29 -12.56 6.12 -0.60
N SER A 30 -11.42 5.56 -0.25
CA SER A 30 -11.16 4.80 0.97
C SER A 30 -9.94 5.36 1.70
N ARG A 31 -10.01 5.39 3.03
CA ARG A 31 -8.86 5.73 3.88
C ARG A 31 -7.93 4.54 4.15
N ALA A 32 -8.27 3.36 3.61
CA ALA A 32 -7.52 2.12 3.76
C ALA A 32 -6.25 2.09 2.89
N ILE A 33 -5.38 1.14 3.19
CA ILE A 33 -4.19 0.75 2.43
C ILE A 33 -4.53 -0.49 1.62
N LEU A 34 -4.50 -0.36 0.29
CA LEU A 34 -4.76 -1.48 -0.59
C LEU A 34 -3.51 -2.36 -0.71
N VAL A 35 -3.65 -3.66 -0.40
CA VAL A 35 -2.63 -4.67 -0.71
C VAL A 35 -3.02 -5.36 -2.01
N CYS A 36 -2.14 -5.32 -3.02
CA CYS A 36 -2.43 -5.88 -4.33
C CYS A 36 -1.17 -6.47 -4.99
N LYS A 37 -1.35 -7.36 -5.97
CA LYS A 37 -0.22 -7.89 -6.76
C LYS A 37 0.34 -6.86 -7.75
N GLU A 38 -0.54 -6.08 -8.36
CA GLU A 38 -0.20 -5.06 -9.35
C GLU A 38 -1.04 -3.80 -9.13
N LEU A 39 -0.43 -2.64 -9.34
CA LEU A 39 -1.14 -1.37 -9.25
C LEU A 39 -1.98 -1.16 -10.51
N THR A 40 -3.29 -1.05 -10.33
CA THR A 40 -4.25 -0.76 -11.38
C THR A 40 -5.07 0.49 -11.02
N ARG A 41 -5.97 0.91 -11.91
CA ARG A 41 -6.84 2.08 -11.67
C ARG A 41 -7.69 1.98 -10.39
N SER A 42 -7.95 0.78 -9.88
CA SER A 42 -8.68 0.62 -8.61
C SER A 42 -7.90 1.18 -7.42
N ALA A 43 -6.57 1.20 -7.47
CA ALA A 43 -5.70 1.72 -6.42
C ALA A 43 -5.86 3.22 -6.18
N LEU A 44 -6.35 3.98 -7.16
CA LEU A 44 -6.47 5.44 -7.11
C LEU A 44 -7.42 5.96 -6.02
N GLY A 45 -8.35 5.12 -5.58
CA GLY A 45 -9.31 5.46 -4.54
C GLY A 45 -8.75 5.37 -3.12
N TYR A 46 -7.53 4.84 -2.92
CA TYR A 46 -7.00 4.48 -1.60
C TYR A 46 -6.02 5.51 -1.05
N LYS A 47 -5.86 5.51 0.28
CA LYS A 47 -4.90 6.37 0.97
C LYS A 47 -3.46 6.03 0.62
N GLY A 48 -3.18 4.74 0.44
CA GLY A 48 -1.89 4.23 -0.01
C GLY A 48 -2.01 2.79 -0.48
N CYS A 49 -0.92 2.25 -1.03
CA CYS A 49 -0.88 0.87 -1.50
C CYS A 49 0.41 0.14 -1.13
N ILE A 50 0.29 -1.16 -0.95
CA ILE A 50 1.41 -2.09 -0.82
C ILE A 50 1.31 -3.07 -1.97
N THR A 51 2.37 -3.20 -2.76
CA THR A 51 2.37 -4.10 -3.92
C THR A 51 3.64 -4.92 -4.02
N SER A 52 3.48 -6.20 -4.37
CA SER A 52 4.61 -7.06 -4.76
C SER A 52 5.06 -6.82 -6.20
N GLY A 53 4.26 -6.08 -6.98
CA GLY A 53 4.57 -5.71 -8.35
C GLY A 53 5.49 -4.49 -8.48
N ARG A 54 5.59 -4.00 -9.71
CA ARG A 54 6.44 -2.85 -10.07
C ARG A 54 5.87 -1.53 -9.56
N ARG A 55 6.73 -0.51 -9.56
CA ARG A 55 6.37 0.88 -9.27
C ARG A 55 5.20 1.35 -10.14
N GLY A 56 4.24 2.03 -9.52
CA GLY A 56 3.16 2.71 -10.20
C GLY A 56 3.59 4.01 -10.86
N THR A 57 2.71 4.58 -11.68
CA THR A 57 2.87 5.91 -12.29
C THR A 57 2.58 7.04 -11.29
N TRP A 58 2.88 8.28 -11.68
CA TRP A 58 2.69 9.48 -10.86
C TRP A 58 1.24 9.76 -10.39
N PHE A 59 0.23 9.17 -11.06
CA PHE A 59 -1.16 9.33 -10.69
C PHE A 59 -1.62 8.35 -9.60
N HIS A 60 -0.84 7.32 -9.28
CA HIS A 60 -1.12 6.40 -8.18
C HIS A 60 -0.90 7.09 -6.82
N PRO A 61 -1.62 6.66 -5.76
CA PRO A 61 -1.36 7.16 -4.42
C PRO A 61 0.05 6.75 -3.96
N HIS A 62 0.45 7.24 -2.78
CA HIS A 62 1.65 6.77 -2.11
C HIS A 62 1.65 5.25 -2.00
N HIS A 63 2.70 4.62 -2.53
CA HIS A 63 2.80 3.18 -2.52
C HIS A 63 4.22 2.69 -2.23
N ILE A 64 4.31 1.53 -1.60
CA ILE A 64 5.55 0.77 -1.47
C ILE A 64 5.43 -0.41 -2.42
N TYR A 65 6.38 -0.53 -3.35
CA TYR A 65 6.40 -1.53 -4.41
C TYR A 65 7.57 -2.51 -4.25
N GLU A 66 7.55 -3.60 -5.02
CA GLU A 66 8.51 -4.72 -4.89
C GLU A 66 8.56 -5.26 -3.44
N VAL A 67 7.41 -5.28 -2.76
CA VAL A 67 7.30 -5.79 -1.39
C VAL A 67 7.23 -7.31 -1.44
N GLU A 68 8.19 -7.96 -0.80
CA GLU A 68 8.18 -9.42 -0.62
C GLU A 68 7.24 -9.82 0.51
N ASN A 69 6.71 -11.04 0.46
CA ASN A 69 5.91 -11.64 1.53
C ASN A 69 4.66 -10.85 1.95
N THR A 70 4.00 -10.15 1.02
CA THR A 70 2.72 -9.45 1.27
C THR A 70 1.61 -10.38 1.79
N GLY A 71 1.71 -11.69 1.56
CA GLY A 71 0.81 -12.70 2.12
C GLY A 71 0.89 -12.88 3.64
N ARG A 72 1.80 -12.18 4.33
CA ARG A 72 1.84 -12.12 5.80
C ARG A 72 0.91 -11.06 6.39
N LEU A 73 0.37 -10.16 5.56
CA LEU A 73 -0.64 -9.17 5.95
C LEU A 73 -2.03 -9.78 5.92
N HIS A 74 -2.92 -9.28 6.77
CA HIS A 74 -4.32 -9.69 6.87
C HIS A 74 -5.26 -8.49 6.74
N GLU A 75 -6.49 -8.76 6.30
CA GLU A 75 -7.54 -7.74 6.24
C GLU A 75 -7.76 -7.16 7.64
N GLY A 76 -7.77 -5.83 7.76
CA GLY A 76 -7.93 -5.14 9.05
C GLY A 76 -6.63 -4.84 9.79
N ASP A 77 -5.47 -5.34 9.35
CA ASP A 77 -4.18 -4.98 9.95
C ASP A 77 -3.95 -3.46 9.88
N ILE A 78 -3.48 -2.85 10.96
CA ILE A 78 -3.06 -1.45 10.94
C ILE A 78 -1.58 -1.39 10.59
N VAL A 79 -1.24 -0.69 9.51
CA VAL A 79 0.15 -0.56 9.06
C VAL A 79 0.61 0.88 9.09
N ALA A 80 1.85 1.09 9.55
CA ALA A 80 2.62 2.30 9.35
C ALA A 80 3.59 2.12 8.18
N MET A 81 3.66 3.12 7.30
CA MET A 81 4.50 3.13 6.10
C MET A 81 5.33 4.40 6.06
N ASP A 82 6.58 4.32 5.59
CA ASP A 82 7.48 5.47 5.48
C ASP A 82 8.14 5.63 4.10
N GLY A 83 8.84 6.75 3.92
CA GLY A 83 9.58 7.07 2.69
C GLY A 83 10.87 6.28 2.49
N ALA A 84 11.31 5.50 3.47
CA ALA A 84 12.41 4.54 3.32
C ALA A 84 11.92 3.17 2.78
N GLY A 85 10.60 2.99 2.67
CA GLY A 85 9.99 1.77 2.17
C GLY A 85 9.73 0.72 3.25
N HIS A 86 9.79 1.11 4.53
CA HIS A 86 9.42 0.24 5.64
C HIS A 86 7.90 0.16 5.78
N ILE A 87 7.42 -1.03 6.11
CA ILE A 87 6.03 -1.30 6.48
C ILE A 87 6.05 -2.02 7.83
N GLU A 88 5.40 -1.44 8.82
CA GLU A 88 5.30 -1.98 10.17
C GLU A 88 3.84 -2.26 10.51
N VAL A 89 3.53 -3.49 10.95
CA VAL A 89 2.20 -3.84 11.47
C VAL A 89 2.14 -3.50 12.96
N LEU A 90 1.14 -2.70 13.35
CA LEU A 90 0.92 -2.17 14.70
C LEU A 90 0.03 -3.09 15.56
#